data_AF-A0A327H853-F1
#
_entry.id   AF-A0A327H853-F1
#
_cell.length_a   1.000
_cell.length_b   1.000
_cell.length_c   1.000
_cell.angle_alpha   90.00
_cell.angle_beta   90.00
_cell.angle_gamma   90.00
#
_symmetry.space_group_name_H-M   'P 1'
#
loop_
_entity.id
_entity.type
_entity.pdbx_description
1 polymer ?
#
loop_
_entity_poly.entity_id
_entity_poly.type
_entity_poly.pdbx_seq_one_letter_code
_entity_poly.pdbx_strand_id
1 'polypeptide(L)'
;MNWHYAKFYRIMLIPTYMATAEQVAVLVKLRGLGWSQQEIADEIGLSRQTVAYQLNRLKQLSQKMGTDATLKTALLGGAIVAGSVGVA
;
A
#
# COMPACT_ATOMS: atom_id res chain seq x y z
N MET A 1 8.09 -10.66 -34.30
CA MET A 1 7.87 -9.78 -33.13
C MET A 1 8.01 -10.64 -31.88
N ASN A 2 9.10 -10.49 -31.10
CA ASN A 2 9.39 -11.39 -29.98
C ASN A 2 8.61 -10.95 -28.73
N TRP A 3 7.53 -11.68 -28.43
CA TRP A 3 6.55 -11.39 -27.37
C TRP A 3 7.13 -11.42 -25.94
N HIS A 4 8.38 -11.89 -25.77
CA HIS A 4 9.02 -11.93 -24.46
C HIS A 4 9.45 -10.55 -23.95
N TYR A 5 9.78 -9.58 -24.81
CA TYR A 5 10.23 -8.26 -24.36
C TYR A 5 9.07 -7.35 -23.89
N ALA A 6 7.86 -7.55 -24.39
CA ALA A 6 6.70 -6.71 -24.05
C ALA A 6 6.22 -6.90 -22.59
N LYS A 7 6.45 -8.06 -21.97
CA LYS A 7 6.15 -8.29 -20.55
C LYS A 7 7.08 -7.52 -19.62
N PHE A 8 8.34 -7.33 -19.99
CA PHE A 8 9.35 -6.68 -19.15
C PHE A 8 9.18 -5.15 -19.10
N TYR A 9 8.77 -4.50 -20.20
CA TYR A 9 8.53 -3.05 -20.20
C TYR A 9 7.32 -2.63 -19.36
N ARG A 10 6.33 -3.51 -19.15
CA ARG A 10 5.20 -3.28 -18.22
C ARG A 10 5.62 -3.34 -16.75
N ILE A 11 6.74 -3.98 -16.43
CA ILE A 11 7.30 -4.08 -15.08
C ILE A 11 8.22 -2.88 -14.77
N MET A 12 8.81 -2.25 -15.79
CA MET A 12 9.80 -1.17 -15.63
C MET A 12 9.19 0.25 -15.55
N LEU A 13 7.88 0.41 -15.83
CA LEU A 13 7.15 1.69 -15.70
C LEU A 13 6.36 1.83 -14.39
N ILE A 14 6.53 0.92 -13.43
CA ILE A 14 5.78 0.94 -12.17
C ILE A 14 6.56 1.82 -11.17
N PRO A 15 5.98 2.90 -10.62
CA PRO A 15 6.53 3.55 -9.44
C PRO A 15 6.35 2.59 -8.26
N THR A 16 7.27 1.63 -8.09
CA THR A 16 7.15 0.50 -7.16
C THR A 16 7.19 0.88 -5.67
N TYR A 17 7.24 2.17 -5.33
CA TYR A 17 7.44 2.61 -3.94
C TYR A 17 6.28 3.29 -3.24
N MET A 18 5.20 3.69 -3.90
CA MET A 18 4.07 4.33 -3.20
C MET A 18 2.75 3.84 -3.80
N ALA A 19 2.07 2.97 -3.06
CA ALA A 19 0.64 2.76 -3.28
C ALA A 19 -0.06 4.12 -3.21
N THR A 20 -1.02 4.38 -4.11
CA THR A 20 -1.78 5.63 -4.06
C THR A 20 -2.58 5.71 -2.76
N ALA A 21 -3.06 6.91 -2.47
CA ALA A 21 -3.93 7.13 -1.32
C ALA A 21 -5.18 6.21 -1.36
N GLU A 22 -5.81 6.08 -2.53
CA GLU A 22 -6.95 5.18 -2.67
C GLU A 22 -6.54 3.72 -2.50
N GLN A 23 -5.41 3.29 -3.07
CA GLN A 23 -4.92 1.92 -2.92
C GLN A 23 -4.62 1.57 -1.46
N VAL A 24 -4.07 2.49 -0.67
CA VAL A 24 -3.84 2.29 0.76
C VAL A 24 -5.17 2.17 1.52
N ALA A 25 -6.16 3.00 1.20
CA ALA A 25 -7.48 2.93 1.83
C ALA A 25 -8.17 1.58 1.54
N VAL A 26 -8.13 1.12 0.28
CA VAL A 26 -8.68 -0.17 -0.14
C VAL A 26 -7.93 -1.33 0.51
N LEU A 27 -6.59 -1.28 0.53
CA LEU A 27 -5.73 -2.27 1.20
C LEU A 27 -6.10 -2.43 2.68
N VAL A 28 -6.30 -1.33 3.40
CA VAL A 28 -6.64 -1.36 4.83
C VAL A 28 -8.04 -1.94 5.05
N LYS A 29 -9.01 -1.52 4.22
CA LYS A 29 -10.37 -2.07 4.25
C LYS A 29 -10.37 -3.58 4.05
N LEU A 30 -9.75 -4.07 2.98
CA LEU A 30 -9.72 -5.50 2.65
C LEU A 30 -8.95 -6.31 3.70
N ARG A 31 -7.83 -5.78 4.21
CA ARG A 31 -7.08 -6.45 5.27
C ARG A 31 -7.90 -6.58 6.56
N GLY A 32 -8.67 -5.54 6.92
CA GLY A 32 -9.58 -5.57 8.06
C GLY A 32 -10.70 -6.60 7.91
N LEU A 33 -11.08 -6.93 6.68
CA LEU A 33 -12.05 -7.98 6.34
C LEU A 33 -11.44 -9.38 6.26
N GLY A 34 -10.14 -9.53 6.53
CA GLY A 34 -9.47 -10.84 6.57
C GLY A 34 -8.88 -11.30 5.24
N TRP A 35 -8.90 -10.48 4.19
CA TRP A 35 -8.32 -10.83 2.90
C TRP A 35 -6.80 -11.07 3.02
N SER A 36 -6.29 -12.01 2.22
CA SER A 36 -4.87 -12.29 2.13
C SER A 36 -4.13 -11.19 1.36
N GLN A 37 -2.82 -11.07 1.58
CA GLN A 37 -2.00 -10.09 0.86
C GLN A 37 -1.97 -10.32 -0.66
N GLN A 38 -2.16 -11.57 -1.09
CA GLN A 38 -2.20 -11.91 -2.51
C GLN A 38 -3.52 -11.45 -3.13
N GLU A 39 -4.66 -11.77 -2.50
CA GLU A 39 -5.98 -11.30 -2.97
C GLU A 39 -6.05 -9.77 -3.00
N ILE A 40 -5.49 -9.09 -1.99
CA ILE A 40 -5.41 -7.62 -1.98
C ILE A 40 -4.56 -7.10 -3.14
N ALA A 41 -3.39 -7.72 -3.38
CA ALA A 41 -2.47 -7.32 -4.44
C ALA A 41 -3.13 -7.44 -5.82
N ASP A 42 -3.84 -8.55 -6.05
CA ASP A 42 -4.58 -8.81 -7.28
C ASP A 42 -5.73 -7.80 -7.47
N GLU A 43 -6.46 -7.48 -6.40
CA GLU A 43 -7.58 -6.53 -6.42
C GLU A 43 -7.15 -5.09 -6.75
N ILE A 44 -6.06 -4.60 -6.15
CA ILE A 44 -5.63 -3.19 -6.30
C ILE A 44 -4.51 -2.98 -7.32
N GLY A 45 -4.15 -4.03 -8.06
CA GLY A 45 -3.13 -3.99 -9.13
C GLY A 45 -1.71 -3.72 -8.63
N LEU A 46 -1.38 -4.19 -7.43
CA LEU A 46 -0.06 -4.03 -6.81
C LEU A 46 0.67 -5.37 -6.69
N SER A 47 1.95 -5.34 -6.37
CA SER A 47 2.67 -6.56 -6.01
C SER A 47 2.36 -6.96 -4.56
N ARG A 48 2.35 -8.27 -4.28
CA ARG A 48 2.25 -8.78 -2.91
C ARG A 48 3.31 -8.20 -1.98
N GLN A 49 4.52 -7.94 -2.48
CA GLN A 49 5.61 -7.31 -1.73
C GLN A 49 5.29 -5.86 -1.37
N THR A 50 4.71 -5.10 -2.29
CA THR A 50 4.25 -3.73 -2.04
C THR A 50 3.15 -3.71 -0.98
N VAL A 51 2.17 -4.62 -1.07
CA VAL A 51 1.11 -4.77 -0.05
C VAL A 51 1.70 -5.08 1.33
N ALA A 52 2.64 -6.03 1.40
CA ALA A 52 3.32 -6.38 2.65
C ALA A 52 4.09 -5.19 3.25
N TYR A 53 4.78 -4.41 2.41
CA TYR A 53 5.48 -3.20 2.85
C TYR A 53 4.53 -2.15 3.42
N GLN A 54 3.41 -1.85 2.74
CA GLN A 54 2.43 -0.88 3.24
C GLN A 54 1.79 -1.33 4.55
N LEU A 55 1.44 -2.61 4.68
CA LEU A 55 0.93 -3.17 5.93
C LEU A 55 1.92 -3.07 7.09
N ASN A 56 3.22 -3.31 6.82
CA ASN A 56 4.27 -3.14 7.83
C ASN A 56 4.40 -1.66 8.24
N ARG A 57 4.40 -0.74 7.28
CA ARG A 57 4.41 0.70 7.57
C ARG A 57 3.22 1.11 8.44
N LEU A 58 2.00 0.66 8.10
CA LEU A 58 0.80 0.94 8.89
C LEU A 58 0.90 0.38 10.30
N LYS A 59 1.46 -0.82 10.47
CA LYS A 59 1.73 -1.38 11.80
C LYS A 59 2.68 -0.49 12.60
N GLN A 60 3.78 -0.02 12.00
CA GLN A 60 4.73 0.89 12.67
C GLN A 60 4.08 2.22 13.04
N LEU A 61 3.21 2.76 12.19
CA LEU A 61 2.46 3.98 12.49
C LEU A 61 1.49 3.77 13.65
N SER A 62 0.76 2.64 13.66
CA SER A 62 -0.16 2.31 14.76
C SER A 62 0.54 2.17 16.11
N GLN A 63 1.80 1.74 16.12
CA GLN A 63 2.62 1.68 17.34
C GLN A 63 3.02 3.07 17.85
N LYS A 64 3.08 4.08 16.97
CA LYS A 64 3.48 5.45 17.32
C LYS A 64 2.30 6.34 17.70
N MET A 65 1.20 6.28 16.95
CA MET A 65 0.05 7.19 17.11
C MET A 65 -1.26 6.49 17.49
N GLY A 66 -1.25 5.17 17.67
CA GLY A 66 -2.43 4.37 17.95
C GLY A 66 -3.14 3.85 16.69
N THR A 67 -3.90 2.78 16.86
CA THR A 67 -4.62 2.06 15.79
C THR A 67 -5.72 2.91 15.16
N ASP A 68 -6.52 3.61 15.97
CA ASP A 68 -7.65 4.41 15.48
C ASP A 68 -7.18 5.61 14.65
N ALA A 69 -6.16 6.32 15.12
CA ALA A 69 -5.57 7.45 14.40
C ALA A 69 -4.94 6.99 13.07
N THR A 70 -4.25 5.85 13.07
CA THR A 70 -3.65 5.27 11.86
C THR A 70 -4.72 4.84 10.86
N LEU A 71 -5.78 4.17 11.32
CA LEU A 71 -6.89 3.72 10.46
C LEU A 71 -7.63 4.90 9.85
N LYS A 72 -7.98 5.91 10.65
CA LYS A 72 -8.61 7.15 10.16
C LYS A 72 -7.72 7.84 9.14
N THR A 73 -6.42 7.95 9.39
CA THR A 73 -5.46 8.57 8.48
C THR A 73 -5.33 7.79 7.16
N ALA A 74 -5.30 6.46 7.21
CA ALA A 74 -5.24 5.62 6.01
C ALA A 74 -6.54 5.67 5.19
N LEU A 75 -7.71 5.75 5.84
CA LEU A 75 -9.00 5.79 5.16
C LEU A 75 -9.35 7.18 4.61
N LEU A 76 -9.02 8.25 5.35
CA LEU A 76 -9.41 9.62 5.01
C LEU A 76 -8.38 10.35 4.15
N GLY A 77 -7.10 9.96 4.24
CA GLY A 77 -6.00 10.63 3.55
C GLY A 77 -5.07 9.70 2.76
N GLY A 78 -5.33 8.38 2.77
CA GLY A 78 -4.51 7.38 2.07
C GLY A 78 -3.00 7.48 2.34
N ALA A 79 -2.64 7.87 3.55
CA ALA A 79 -1.51 8.78 3.71
C ALA A 79 -0.14 8.24 3.27
N ILE A 80 0.46 9.04 2.39
CA ILE A 80 1.87 9.39 2.35
C ILE A 80 2.35 9.64 3.78
N VAL A 81 3.02 8.66 4.38
CA VAL A 81 4.09 8.95 5.33
C VAL A 81 5.39 8.78 4.55
N ALA A 82 5.66 9.77 3.70
CA ALA A 82 7.03 10.17 3.44
C ALA A 82 7.65 10.50 4.80
N GLY A 83 8.90 10.14 5.02
CA GLY A 83 9.61 10.22 6.30
C GLY A 83 9.83 11.64 6.85
N SER A 84 8.79 12.46 6.92
CA SER A 84 8.80 13.85 7.37
C SER A 84 7.40 14.26 7.81
N VAL A 85 6.96 13.85 8.98
CA VAL A 85 5.98 14.64 9.74
C VAL A 85 6.51 14.75 11.15
N GLY A 86 7.28 15.82 11.38
CA GLY A 86 7.29 16.45 12.69
C GLY A 86 5.87 16.92 12.96
N VAL A 87 5.17 16.19 13.81
CA VAL A 87 4.03 16.74 14.55
C VAL A 87 4.66 17.40 15.77
N ALA A 88 4.87 18.71 15.65
CA ALA A 88 5.02 19.59 16.80
C ALA A 88 3.67 19.74 17.51
#